data_AF-D1NW33-F1
#
_entry.id   AF-D1NW33-F1
#
_cell.length_a   1.000
_cell.length_b   1.000
_cell.length_c   1.000
_cell.angle_alpha   90.00
_cell.angle_beta   90.00
_cell.angle_gamma   90.00
#
_symmetry.space_group_name_H-M   'P 1'
#
loop_
_entity.id
_entity.type
_entity.pdbx_description
1 polymer ?
#
loop_
_entity_poly.entity_id
_entity_poly.type
_entity_poly.pdbx_seq_one_letter_code
_entity_poly.pdbx_strand_id
1 'polypeptide(L)' 'MQAALGIVAKTRGMAQIAQEIGVGRESLYKSLSEKGNPSFQTMMKVIHALGGRLTIVPAHSGASVKSA' A
#
# COMPACT_ATOMS: atom_id res chain seq x y z
N MET A 1 -7.14 1.74 -5.35
CA MET A 1 -6.23 0.98 -4.44
C MET A 1 -6.10 1.65 -3.08
N GLN A 2 -6.01 2.98 -3.03
CA GLN A 2 -5.92 3.77 -1.79
C GLN A 2 -7.04 3.52 -0.78
N ALA A 3 -8.30 3.41 -1.23
CA ALA A 3 -9.44 3.11 -0.36
C ALA A 3 -9.34 1.74 0.33
N ALA A 4 -8.87 0.71 -0.40
CA ALA A 4 -8.68 -0.62 0.17
C ALA A 4 -7.59 -0.62 1.25
N LEU A 5 -6.46 0.05 1.00
CA LEU A 5 -5.42 0.25 2.02
C LEU A 5 -5.96 1.04 3.22
N GLY A 6 -6.83 2.03 2.99
CA GLY A 6 -7.52 2.78 4.05
C GLY A 6 -8.38 1.89 4.96
N ILE A 7 -9.13 0.94 4.40
CA ILE A 7 -9.94 -0.01 5.17
C ILE A 7 -9.06 -0.92 6.05
N VAL A 8 -7.99 -1.48 5.48
CA VAL A 8 -7.06 -2.35 6.20
C VAL A 8 -6.34 -1.55 7.31
N ALA A 9 -5.86 -0.35 6.99
CA ALA A 9 -5.19 0.53 7.94
C ALA A 9 -6.12 0.98 9.09
N LYS A 10 -7.40 1.23 8.82
CA LYS A 10 -8.41 1.52 9.84
C LYS A 10 -8.59 0.37 10.82
N THR A 11 -8.58 -0.87 10.31
CA THR A 11 -8.75 -2.08 11.13
C THR A 11 -7.55 -2.33 12.05
N ARG A 12 -6.32 -2.05 11.57
CA ARG A 12 -5.10 -2.20 12.38
C ARG A 12 -4.86 -1.03 13.34
N GLY A 13 -5.34 0.17 13.01
CA GLY A 13 -5.20 1.38 13.82
C GLY A 13 -4.44 2.49 13.09
N MET A 14 -5.18 3.47 12.58
CA MET A 14 -4.61 4.57 11.78
C MET A 14 -3.62 5.45 12.55
N ALA A 15 -3.80 5.62 13.86
CA ALA A 15 -2.89 6.41 14.69
C ALA A 15 -1.50 5.77 14.79
N GLN A 16 -1.46 4.45 14.99
CA GLN A 16 -0.22 3.67 15.04
C GLN A 16 0.50 3.72 13.69
N ILE A 17 -0.23 3.48 12.59
CA ILE A 17 0.37 3.51 11.25
C ILE A 17 0.92 4.91 10.93
N ALA A 18 0.16 5.97 11.22
CA ALA A 18 0.62 7.35 10.98
C ALA A 18 1.93 7.66 11.74
N GLN A 19 2.01 7.23 13.00
CA GLN A 19 3.22 7.35 13.81
C GLN A 19 4.39 6.54 13.21
N GLU A 20 4.14 5.28 12.85
CA GLU A 20 5.15 4.37 12.30
C GLU A 20 5.75 4.89 10.98
N ILE A 21 4.92 5.47 10.11
CA ILE A 21 5.38 5.97 8.80
C ILE A 21 5.84 7.44 8.82
N GLY A 22 5.70 8.11 9.97
CA GLY A 22 6.15 9.48 10.21
C GLY A 22 5.29 10.55 9.53
N VAL A 23 3.97 10.39 9.51
CA VAL A 23 3.03 11.38 8.93
C VAL A 23 1.94 11.77 9.93
N GLY A 24 1.30 12.91 9.71
CA GLY A 24 0.14 13.31 10.50
C GLY A 24 -1.06 12.38 10.27
N ARG A 25 -1.83 12.10 11.33
CA ARG A 25 -3.04 11.26 11.26
C ARG A 25 -4.05 11.77 10.23
N GLU A 26 -4.37 13.06 10.24
CA GLU A 26 -5.31 13.66 9.28
C GLU A 26 -4.79 13.59 7.85
N SER A 27 -3.49 13.81 7.66
CA SER A 27 -2.84 13.65 6.35
C SER A 27 -3.00 12.23 5.83
N LEU A 28 -2.75 11.22 6.68
CA LEU A 28 -2.94 9.81 6.30
C LEU A 28 -4.41 9.50 5.96
N TYR A 29 -5.36 9.97 6.76
CA TYR A 29 -6.79 9.80 6.49
C TYR A 29 -7.21 10.41 5.14
N LYS A 30 -6.77 11.65 4.87
CA LYS A 30 -7.08 12.34 3.62
C LYS A 30 -6.45 11.62 2.43
N SER A 31 -5.19 11.21 2.56
CA SER A 31 -4.45 10.51 1.51
C SER A 31 -5.02 9.13 1.19
N LEU A 32 -5.53 8.39 2.16
CA LEU A 32 -6.11 7.04 1.94
C LEU A 32 -7.63 7.03 1.72
N SER A 33 -8.28 8.21 1.72
CA SER A 33 -9.70 8.32 1.38
C SER A 33 -9.99 7.93 -0.08
N GLU A 34 -11.26 7.73 -0.43
CA GLU A 34 -11.67 7.41 -1.80
C GLU A 34 -11.20 8.45 -2.83
N LYS A 35 -11.23 9.73 -2.44
CA LYS A 35 -10.78 10.86 -3.26
C LYS A 35 -9.32 11.28 -2.94
N GLY A 36 -8.63 10.49 -2.13
CA GLY A 36 -7.27 10.74 -1.72
C GLY A 36 -6.29 10.54 -2.87
N ASN A 37 -5.15 11.22 -2.79
CA ASN A 37 -4.03 11.06 -3.71
C ASN A 37 -2.74 10.84 -2.90
N PRO A 38 -2.50 9.61 -2.39
CA PRO A 38 -1.28 9.32 -1.67
C PRO A 38 -0.11 9.29 -2.66
N SER A 39 1.03 9.89 -2.28
CA SER A 39 2.26 9.69 -3.04
C SER A 39 2.64 8.20 -3.05
N PHE A 40 3.36 7.76 -4.08
CA PHE A 40 3.84 6.38 -4.15
C PHE A 40 4.66 5.99 -2.91
N GLN A 41 5.50 6.91 -2.41
CA GLN A 41 6.29 6.72 -1.19
C GLN A 41 5.40 6.48 0.05
N THR A 42 4.35 7.27 0.23
CA THR A 42 3.39 7.06 1.32
C THR A 42 2.69 5.71 1.19
N MET A 43 2.33 5.32 -0.03
CA MET A 43 1.69 4.03 -0.29
C MET A 43 2.60 2.86 0.08
N MET A 44 3.89 2.92 -0.30
CA MET A 44 4.87 1.90 0.06
C MET A 44 5.07 1.83 1.58
N LYS A 45 5.23 2.97 2.25
CA LYS A 45 5.34 3.01 3.71
C LYS A 45 4.13 2.39 4.41
N VAL A 46 2.92 2.68 3.93
CA VAL A 46 1.68 2.07 4.46
C VAL A 46 1.67 0.56 4.24
N ILE A 47 2.01 0.08 3.05
CA ILE A 47 2.08 -1.36 2.75
C ILE A 47 3.07 -2.06 3.70
N HIS A 48 4.26 -1.48 3.90
CA HIS A 48 5.26 -2.00 4.82
C HIS A 48 4.79 -1.98 6.27
N ALA A 49 4.21 -0.88 6.74
CA ALA A 49 3.66 -0.77 8.09
C ALA A 49 2.54 -1.80 8.31
N LEU A 50 1.77 -2.14 7.27
CA LEU A 50 0.78 -3.22 7.31
C LEU A 50 1.38 -4.63 7.28
N GLY A 51 2.70 -4.79 7.17
CA GLY A 51 3.39 -6.08 7.05
C GLY A 51 3.39 -6.68 5.64
N GLY A 52 2.98 -5.90 4.64
CA GLY A 52 2.96 -6.30 3.24
C GLY A 52 4.24 -5.93 2.48
N ARG A 53 4.36 -6.42 1.25
CA ARG A 53 5.41 -6.08 0.28
C ARG A 53 4.82 -5.92 -1.11
N LEU A 54 5.31 -4.95 -1.87
CA LEU A 54 5.01 -4.86 -3.30
C LEU A 54 5.89 -5.87 -4.05
N THR A 55 5.28 -6.65 -4.95
CA THR A 55 6.01 -7.57 -5.83
C THR A 55 5.56 -7.34 -7.27
N ILE A 56 6.52 -7.22 -8.18
CA ILE A 56 6.26 -7.12 -9.62
C ILE A 56 6.42 -8.53 -10.19
N VAL A 57 5.37 -9.03 -10.83
CA VAL A 57 5.36 -10.33 -11.50
C VAL A 57 5.05 -10.13 -12.98
N PRO A 58 5.58 -10.98 -13.89
CA PRO A 58 5.22 -10.92 -15.29
C PRO A 58 3.70 -11.05 -15.48
N ALA A 59 3.11 -10.15 -16.27
CA ALA A 59 1.67 -10.17 -16.54
C ALA A 59 1.23 -11.43 -17.30
N HIS A 60 2.14 -12.01 -18.10
CA HIS A 60 2.01 -13.33 -18.70
C HIS A 60 3.37 -14.03 -18.57
N SER A 61 3.37 -15.24 -18.02
CA SER A 61 4.55 -16.12 -18.04
C SER A 61 4.68 -16.72 -19.43
N GLY A 62 5.26 -15.97 -20.37
CA GLY A 62 5.68 -16.48 -21.68
C GLY A 62 6.96 -17.31 -21.56
N ALA A 63 6.98 -18.30 -20.66
CA ALA A 63 8.01 -19.33 -20.66
C ALA A 63 7.53 -20.49 -21.55
N SER A 64 7.65 -20.30 -22.87
CA SER A 64 7.83 -21.44 -23.75
C SER A 64 9.19 -22.05 -23.41
N VAL A 65 9.19 -22.94 -22.42
CA VAL A 65 10.24 -23.95 -22.28
C VAL A 65 10.16 -24.80 -23.55
N LYS A 66 10.94 -24.42 -24.57
CA LYS A 66 11.31 -25.37 -25.62
C LYS A 66 12.44 -26.21 -25.05
N SER A 67 12.07 -27.34 -24.49
CA SER A 67 12.91 -28.53 -24.47
C SER A 67 13.08 -29.00 -25.92
N ALA A 68 14.29 -28.90 -26.46
CA ALA A 68 14.85 -29.75 -27.52
C ALA A 68 16.29 -29.29 -27.81
#